data_AF-A0A2V8MRX4-F1
#
_entry.id   AF-A0A2V8MRX4-F1
#
_cell.length_a   1.000
_cell.length_b   1.000
_cell.length_c   1.000
_cell.angle_alpha   90.00
_cell.angle_beta   90.00
_cell.angle_gamma   90.00
#
_symmetry.space_group_name_H-M   'P 1'
#
loop_
_entity.id
_entity.type
_entity.pdbx_description
1 polymer ?
#
loop_
_entity_poly.entity_id
_entity_poly.type
_entity_poly.pdbx_seq_one_letter_code
_entity_poly.pdbx_strand_id
1 'polypeptide(L)'
;MSHQDSHRTTLPRTLGLKDLIFLIIGTVIGSGIFIVPGVVLRQTNGSITVAMLVWLAGGILSLLGALTYGELSAMNPKVGGLYIFIRDGFGSLPAFLYGWTLFFVISSGSVATLAVAFSSYLGEIVPLSPMVAKLAAITMIVIVTVVNVIGTRESANLQDWTTAIKVTAILVMSLLLFVLGHGFATVSSVSPANVGANSIFSDVGFAMIGVLWAYEGWQYVTFSAGEAINAQRNFPRSLLIGSALQSSPDRCRCFCRDDCRRRPGRVKAGSARDLDLDF
;
A
#
# COMPACT_ATOMS: atom_id res chain seq x y z
N MET A 1 30.83 -38.90 6.06
CA MET A 1 29.58 -38.35 6.63
C MET A 1 29.91 -36.99 7.22
N SER A 2 29.93 -35.94 6.41
CA SER A 2 30.20 -34.56 6.85
C SER A 2 28.93 -33.74 6.66
N HIS A 3 28.27 -33.42 7.78
CA HIS A 3 27.18 -32.45 7.81
C HIS A 3 27.71 -31.10 7.34
N GLN A 4 27.34 -30.68 6.12
CA GLN A 4 27.41 -29.28 5.74
C GLN A 4 26.26 -28.57 6.47
N ASP A 5 26.60 -27.81 7.50
CA ASP A 5 25.70 -26.78 8.04
C ASP A 5 25.46 -25.76 6.93
N SER A 6 24.30 -25.86 6.28
CA SER A 6 23.79 -24.76 5.47
C SER A 6 23.64 -23.57 6.40
N HIS A 7 24.45 -22.53 6.24
CA HIS A 7 24.19 -21.21 6.82
C HIS A 7 22.79 -20.79 6.38
N ARG A 8 21.76 -21.11 7.17
CA ARG A 8 20.43 -20.54 7.01
C ARG A 8 20.61 -19.07 7.37
N THR A 9 20.72 -18.23 6.35
CA THR A 9 20.63 -16.77 6.49
C THR A 9 19.25 -16.44 7.03
N THR A 10 19.05 -16.59 8.33
CA THR A 10 17.84 -16.16 9.02
C THR A 10 17.88 -14.65 9.07
N LEU A 11 16.91 -14.01 8.42
CA LEU A 11 16.81 -12.56 8.43
C LEU A 11 16.71 -12.06 9.88
N PRO A 12 17.42 -10.98 10.22
CA PRO A 12 17.36 -10.42 11.56
C PRO A 12 15.95 -9.90 11.84
N ARG A 13 15.40 -10.21 13.02
CA ARG A 13 14.09 -9.71 13.43
C ARG A 13 14.21 -8.29 13.94
N THR A 14 14.03 -7.31 13.06
CA THR A 14 14.22 -5.89 13.35
C THR A 14 12.93 -5.07 13.33
N LEU A 15 11.86 -5.56 12.69
CA LEU A 15 10.64 -4.78 12.50
C LEU A 15 9.70 -4.91 13.71
N GLY A 16 9.46 -3.79 14.39
CA GLY A 16 8.49 -3.68 15.47
C GLY A 16 7.07 -3.37 14.97
N LEU A 17 6.11 -3.33 15.90
CA LEU A 17 4.71 -2.99 15.61
C LEU A 17 4.57 -1.65 14.87
N LYS A 18 5.37 -0.64 15.26
CA LYS A 18 5.34 0.68 14.64
C LYS A 18 5.76 0.63 13.18
N ASP A 19 6.87 -0.06 12.91
CA ASP A 19 7.43 -0.20 11.56
C ASP A 19 6.43 -0.89 10.64
N LEU A 20 5.77 -1.96 11.13
CA LEU A 20 4.73 -2.66 10.38
C LEU A 20 3.50 -1.77 10.10
N ILE A 21 3.07 -0.95 11.06
CA ILE A 21 1.96 0.01 10.85
C ILE A 21 2.34 1.05 9.80
N PHE A 22 3.54 1.63 9.90
CA PHE A 22 4.01 2.61 8.92
C PHE A 22 4.19 2.01 7.54
N LEU A 23 4.65 0.76 7.44
CA LEU A 23 4.73 0.03 6.18
C LEU A 23 3.33 -0.10 5.56
N ILE A 24 2.33 -0.54 6.32
CA ILE A 24 0.94 -0.66 5.84
C ILE A 24 0.38 0.69 5.40
N ILE A 25 0.56 1.75 6.19
CA ILE A 25 0.06 3.08 5.85
C ILE A 25 0.76 3.60 4.59
N GLY A 26 2.07 3.44 4.49
CA GLY A 26 2.87 3.89 3.35
C GLY A 26 2.57 3.13 2.05
N THR A 27 2.23 1.84 2.14
CA THR A 27 1.86 1.04 0.96
C THR A 27 0.43 1.30 0.50
N VAL A 28 -0.51 1.52 1.42
CA VAL A 28 -1.93 1.72 1.06
C VAL A 28 -2.24 3.16 0.66
N ILE A 29 -1.56 4.16 1.23
CA ILE A 29 -1.71 5.56 0.79
C ILE A 29 -1.02 5.76 -0.57
N GLY A 30 -1.72 5.33 -1.62
CA GLY A 30 -1.30 5.38 -3.01
C GLY A 30 -1.91 6.56 -3.78
N SER A 31 -1.86 6.46 -5.11
CA SER A 31 -2.57 7.36 -6.03
C SER A 31 -4.09 7.17 -5.99
N GLY A 32 -4.56 6.03 -5.47
CA GLY A 32 -5.99 5.68 -5.41
C GLY A 32 -6.85 6.75 -4.75
N ILE A 33 -6.37 7.36 -3.66
CA ILE A 33 -7.12 8.38 -2.93
C ILE A 33 -7.36 9.66 -3.75
N PHE A 34 -6.53 9.97 -4.75
CA PHE A 34 -6.69 11.15 -5.59
C PHE A 34 -7.52 10.89 -6.86
N ILE A 35 -7.57 9.65 -7.34
CA ILE A 35 -8.25 9.28 -8.59
C ILE A 35 -9.64 8.69 -8.29
N VAL A 36 -9.70 7.73 -7.36
CA VAL A 36 -10.84 6.84 -7.16
C VAL A 36 -12.09 7.57 -6.67
N PRO A 37 -12.04 8.56 -5.75
CA PRO A 37 -13.27 9.24 -5.31
C PRO A 37 -14.07 9.84 -6.47
N GLY A 38 -13.39 10.46 -7.43
CA GLY A 38 -14.03 11.01 -8.62
C GLY A 38 -14.57 9.92 -9.57
N VAL A 39 -13.86 8.81 -9.72
CA VAL A 39 -14.34 7.66 -10.51
C VAL A 39 -15.59 7.04 -9.88
N VAL A 40 -15.56 6.78 -8.58
CA VAL A 40 -16.68 6.21 -7.82
C VAL A 40 -17.90 7.12 -7.93
N LEU A 41 -17.74 8.43 -7.73
CA LEU A 41 -18.86 9.35 -7.81
C LEU A 41 -19.48 9.41 -9.23
N ARG A 42 -18.65 9.34 -10.28
CA ARG A 42 -19.15 9.24 -11.66
C ARG A 42 -19.89 7.92 -11.90
N GLN A 43 -19.34 6.81 -11.41
CA GLN A 43 -19.93 5.49 -11.58
C GLN A 43 -21.25 5.35 -10.80
N THR A 44 -21.39 6.03 -9.65
CA THR A 44 -22.64 6.06 -8.88
C THR A 44 -23.62 7.14 -9.35
N ASN A 45 -23.45 7.64 -10.57
CA ASN A 45 -24.31 8.67 -11.19
C ASN A 45 -24.45 9.93 -10.31
N GLY A 46 -23.38 10.32 -9.62
CA GLY A 46 -23.35 11.47 -8.70
C GLY A 46 -23.97 11.21 -7.33
N SER A 47 -24.46 10.00 -7.06
CA SER A 47 -25.05 9.66 -5.76
C SER A 47 -23.97 9.51 -4.70
N ILE A 48 -23.88 10.49 -3.80
CA ILE A 48 -22.96 10.49 -2.66
C ILE A 48 -23.28 9.35 -1.70
N THR A 49 -24.56 9.08 -1.44
CA THR A 49 -24.98 8.00 -0.54
C THR A 49 -24.51 6.64 -1.04
N VAL A 50 -24.74 6.34 -2.33
CA VAL A 50 -24.27 5.08 -2.92
C VAL A 50 -22.75 5.02 -2.92
N ALA A 51 -22.07 6.11 -3.28
CA ALA A 51 -20.60 6.17 -3.23
C ALA A 51 -20.06 5.85 -1.82
N MET A 52 -20.63 6.47 -0.78
CA MET A 52 -20.21 6.23 0.61
C MET A 52 -20.49 4.80 1.07
N LEU A 53 -21.60 4.19 0.64
CA LEU A 53 -21.90 2.79 0.92
C LEU A 53 -20.88 1.85 0.24
N VAL A 54 -20.47 2.14 -0.99
CA VAL A 54 -19.42 1.37 -1.69
C VAL A 54 -18.09 1.47 -0.95
N TRP A 55 -17.70 2.67 -0.51
CA TRP A 55 -16.49 2.88 0.29
C TRP A 55 -16.53 2.14 1.62
N LEU A 56 -17.67 2.17 2.32
CA LEU A 56 -17.87 1.45 3.58
C LEU A 56 -17.78 -0.07 3.37
N ALA A 57 -18.48 -0.60 2.37
CA ALA A 57 -18.47 -2.03 2.05
C ALA A 57 -17.06 -2.50 1.65
N GLY A 58 -16.36 -1.75 0.80
CA GLY A 58 -14.98 -2.05 0.42
C GLY A 58 -14.00 -1.98 1.60
N GLY A 59 -14.20 -1.03 2.52
CA GLY A 59 -13.40 -0.91 3.74
C GLY A 59 -13.61 -2.08 4.70
N ILE A 60 -14.86 -2.52 4.91
CA ILE A 60 -15.18 -3.71 5.72
C ILE A 60 -14.54 -4.95 5.08
N LEU A 61 -14.70 -5.13 3.77
CA LEU A 61 -14.13 -6.27 3.06
C LEU A 61 -12.60 -6.31 3.17
N SER A 62 -11.95 -5.15 3.02
CA SER A 62 -10.49 -5.02 3.16
C SER A 62 -10.02 -5.29 4.58
N LEU A 63 -10.77 -4.83 5.60
CA LEU A 63 -10.45 -5.08 7.00
C LEU A 63 -10.57 -6.58 7.35
N LEU A 64 -11.62 -7.25 6.89
CA LEU A 64 -11.78 -8.68 7.09
C LEU A 64 -10.64 -9.47 6.44
N GLY A 65 -10.25 -9.10 5.22
CA GLY A 65 -9.08 -9.65 4.55
C GLY A 65 -7.81 -9.43 5.38
N ALA A 66 -7.54 -8.19 5.80
CA ALA A 66 -6.36 -7.84 6.60
C ALA A 66 -6.27 -8.66 7.90
N LEU A 67 -7.40 -8.92 8.57
CA LEU A 67 -7.44 -9.77 9.76
C LEU A 67 -7.09 -11.23 9.45
N THR A 68 -7.68 -11.82 8.40
CA THR A 68 -7.35 -13.19 7.97
C THR A 68 -5.86 -13.34 7.65
N TYR A 69 -5.29 -12.39 6.91
CA TYR A 69 -3.86 -12.42 6.61
C TYR A 69 -2.99 -12.16 7.85
N GLY A 70 -3.49 -11.39 8.81
CA GLY A 70 -2.84 -11.19 10.11
C GLY A 70 -2.73 -12.48 10.91
N GLU A 71 -3.81 -13.27 10.97
CA GLU A 71 -3.81 -14.58 11.61
C GLU A 71 -2.86 -15.56 10.89
N LEU A 72 -2.91 -15.63 9.56
CA LEU A 72 -2.01 -16.48 8.78
C LEU A 72 -0.53 -16.10 8.97
N SER A 73 -0.22 -14.80 8.97
CA SER A 73 1.15 -14.28 9.18
C SER A 73 1.63 -14.52 10.61
N ALA A 74 0.72 -14.50 11.58
CA ALA A 74 1.02 -14.86 12.97
C ALA A 74 1.29 -16.37 13.12
N MET A 75 0.51 -17.21 12.44
CA MET A 75 0.66 -18.67 12.49
C MET A 75 1.94 -19.16 11.80
N ASN A 76 2.34 -18.54 10.69
CA ASN A 76 3.48 -18.97 9.89
C ASN A 76 4.35 -17.76 9.48
N PRO A 77 5.15 -17.19 10.41
CA PRO A 77 5.95 -15.98 10.19
C PRO A 77 7.23 -16.28 9.39
N LYS A 78 7.04 -16.73 8.15
CA LYS A 78 8.10 -17.00 7.17
C LYS A 78 8.16 -15.87 6.14
N VAL A 79 9.32 -15.76 5.51
CA VAL A 79 9.52 -14.87 4.36
C VAL A 79 8.80 -15.46 3.14
N GLY A 80 8.12 -14.61 2.38
CA GLY A 80 7.44 -15.00 1.14
C GLY A 80 5.93 -14.71 1.10
N GLY A 81 5.37 -14.17 2.19
CA GLY A 81 4.00 -13.63 2.23
C GLY A 81 2.95 -14.61 1.70
N LEU A 82 2.05 -14.11 0.86
CA LEU A 82 0.91 -14.84 0.30
C LEU A 82 1.29 -16.15 -0.42
N TYR A 83 2.45 -16.16 -1.10
CA TYR A 83 2.91 -17.34 -1.82
C TYR A 83 3.07 -18.54 -0.88
N ILE A 84 3.62 -18.30 0.33
CA ILE A 84 3.83 -19.36 1.33
C ILE A 84 2.49 -19.89 1.85
N PHE A 85 1.51 -19.02 2.07
CA PHE A 85 0.18 -19.45 2.54
C PHE A 85 -0.53 -20.34 1.50
N ILE A 86 -0.45 -19.96 0.23
CA ILE A 86 -1.03 -20.75 -0.86
C ILE A 86 -0.28 -22.07 -1.03
N ARG A 87 1.06 -22.05 -0.95
CA ARG A 87 1.86 -23.27 -1.05
C ARG A 87 1.58 -24.24 0.07
N ASP A 88 1.55 -23.76 1.31
CA ASP A 88 1.37 -24.59 2.49
C ASP A 88 -0.08 -25.10 2.59
N GLY A 89 -1.07 -24.37 2.05
CA GLY A 89 -2.49 -24.77 2.06
C GLY A 89 -2.97 -25.57 0.84
N PHE A 90 -2.46 -25.28 -0.36
CA PHE A 90 -2.97 -25.81 -1.63
C PHE A 90 -1.90 -26.53 -2.49
N GLY A 91 -0.65 -26.56 -2.03
CA GLY A 91 0.45 -27.24 -2.72
C GLY A 91 1.20 -26.37 -3.74
N SER A 92 2.14 -27.01 -4.45
CA SER A 92 3.11 -26.30 -5.29
C SER A 92 2.51 -25.69 -6.57
N LEU A 93 1.56 -26.36 -7.22
CA LEU A 93 0.98 -25.88 -8.48
C LEU A 93 0.17 -24.59 -8.29
N PRO A 94 -0.78 -24.47 -7.34
CA PRO A 94 -1.50 -23.22 -7.10
C PRO A 94 -0.56 -22.08 -6.67
N ALA A 95 0.47 -22.38 -5.87
CA ALA A 95 1.46 -21.39 -5.47
C ALA A 95 2.29 -20.90 -6.67
N PHE A 96 2.70 -21.80 -7.57
CA PHE A 96 3.39 -21.43 -8.80
C PHE A 96 2.52 -20.54 -9.69
N LEU A 97 1.25 -20.91 -9.91
CA LEU A 97 0.31 -20.10 -10.69
C LEU A 97 0.07 -18.72 -10.06
N TYR A 98 0.00 -18.66 -8.72
CA TYR A 98 -0.06 -17.38 -8.01
C TYR A 98 1.19 -16.55 -8.26
N GLY A 99 2.39 -17.13 -8.11
CA GLY A 99 3.65 -16.42 -8.38
C GLY A 99 3.75 -15.93 -9.83
N TRP A 100 3.34 -16.75 -10.79
CA TRP A 100 3.29 -16.39 -12.21
C TRP A 100 2.35 -15.20 -12.44
N THR A 101 1.14 -15.26 -11.89
CA THR A 101 0.13 -14.20 -12.03
C THR A 101 0.57 -12.92 -11.31
N LEU A 102 1.17 -13.06 -10.12
CA LEU A 102 1.70 -11.95 -9.34
C LEU A 102 2.77 -11.19 -10.13
N PHE A 103 3.67 -11.90 -10.82
CA PHE A 103 4.75 -11.29 -11.58
C PHE A 103 4.26 -10.71 -12.92
N PHE A 104 3.62 -11.53 -13.77
CA PHE A 104 3.31 -11.17 -15.16
C PHE A 104 2.05 -10.34 -15.33
N VAL A 105 1.11 -10.39 -14.38
CA VAL A 105 -0.20 -9.74 -14.51
C VAL A 105 -0.38 -8.65 -13.46
N ILE A 106 -0.26 -9.01 -12.17
CA ILE A 106 -0.60 -8.09 -11.07
C ILE A 106 0.46 -6.99 -10.94
N SER A 107 1.73 -7.35 -10.73
CA SER A 107 2.78 -6.37 -10.47
C SER A 107 3.08 -5.51 -11.70
N SER A 108 3.22 -6.13 -12.87
CA SER A 108 3.43 -5.44 -14.15
C SER A 108 2.27 -4.52 -14.51
N GLY A 109 1.03 -4.99 -14.34
CA GLY A 109 -0.19 -4.22 -14.61
C GLY A 109 -0.33 -3.03 -13.68
N SER A 110 -0.03 -3.19 -12.39
CA SER A 110 -0.01 -2.09 -11.42
C SER A 110 1.03 -1.03 -11.79
N VAL A 111 2.26 -1.42 -12.14
CA VAL A 111 3.31 -0.49 -12.57
C VAL A 111 2.90 0.27 -13.83
N ALA A 112 2.34 -0.42 -14.84
CA ALA A 112 1.87 0.21 -16.07
C ALA A 112 0.73 1.19 -15.80
N THR A 113 -0.24 0.82 -14.96
CA THR A 113 -1.39 1.66 -14.60
C THR A 113 -0.93 2.94 -13.90
N LEU A 114 0.00 2.83 -12.94
CA LEU A 114 0.53 3.99 -12.22
C LEU A 114 1.35 4.91 -13.14
N ALA A 115 2.11 4.35 -14.08
CA ALA A 115 2.86 5.13 -15.07
C ALA A 115 1.93 5.89 -16.03
N VAL A 116 0.86 5.26 -16.48
CA VAL A 116 -0.18 5.93 -17.30
C VAL A 116 -0.85 7.03 -16.48
N ALA A 117 -1.22 6.77 -15.23
CA ALA A 117 -1.80 7.78 -14.35
C ALA A 117 -0.88 8.99 -14.17
N PHE A 118 0.43 8.79 -14.01
CA PHE A 118 1.42 9.87 -13.99
C PHE A 118 1.36 10.72 -15.26
N SER A 119 1.38 10.09 -16.45
CA SER A 119 1.32 10.83 -17.71
C SER A 119 0.01 11.60 -17.91
N SER A 120 -1.11 11.07 -17.41
CA SER A 120 -2.40 11.75 -17.43
C SER A 120 -2.38 13.01 -16.55
N TYR A 121 -1.84 12.92 -15.33
CA TYR A 121 -1.69 14.08 -14.45
C TYR A 121 -0.72 15.12 -15.02
N LEU A 122 0.35 14.70 -15.69
CA LEU A 122 1.25 15.61 -16.39
C LEU A 122 0.54 16.33 -17.55
N GLY A 123 -0.37 15.62 -18.22
CA GLY A 123 -1.24 16.16 -19.29
C GLY A 123 -2.16 17.30 -18.87
N GLU A 124 -2.56 17.34 -17.59
CA GLU A 124 -3.35 18.45 -17.01
C GLU A 124 -2.51 19.71 -16.79
N ILE A 125 -1.18 19.59 -16.68
CA ILE A 125 -0.25 20.72 -16.49
C ILE A 125 0.27 21.22 -17.84
N VAL A 126 0.65 20.28 -18.71
CA VAL A 126 1.16 20.57 -20.06
C VAL A 126 0.42 19.71 -21.08
N PRO A 127 -0.12 20.26 -22.18
CA PRO A 127 -0.79 19.47 -23.19
C PRO A 127 0.14 18.42 -23.81
N LEU A 128 -0.18 17.13 -23.64
CA LEU A 128 0.59 16.02 -24.20
C LEU A 128 -0.17 15.36 -25.34
N SER A 129 0.51 15.08 -26.46
CA SER A 129 -0.04 14.20 -27.49
C SER A 129 -0.05 12.75 -26.98
N PRO A 130 -0.90 11.86 -27.55
CA PRO A 130 -0.98 10.46 -27.10
C PRO A 130 0.36 9.72 -27.13
N MET A 131 1.23 10.03 -28.10
CA MET A 131 2.56 9.43 -28.18
C MET A 131 3.48 9.96 -27.07
N VAL A 132 3.46 11.27 -26.82
CA VAL A 132 4.29 11.88 -25.77
C VAL A 132 3.86 11.41 -24.39
N ALA A 133 2.56 11.26 -24.13
CA ALA A 133 2.06 10.70 -22.87
C ALA A 133 2.57 9.26 -22.64
N LYS A 134 2.54 8.41 -23.67
CA LYS A 134 3.10 7.04 -23.60
C LYS A 134 4.60 7.06 -23.30
N LEU A 135 5.36 7.92 -23.99
CA LEU A 135 6.80 8.06 -23.74
C LEU A 135 7.09 8.57 -22.33
N ALA A 136 6.30 9.51 -21.81
CA ALA A 136 6.42 10.00 -20.44
C ALA A 136 6.15 8.88 -19.41
N ALA A 137 5.12 8.06 -19.63
CA ALA A 137 4.84 6.89 -18.79
C ALA A 137 6.00 5.87 -18.81
N ILE A 138 6.51 5.50 -20.00
CA ILE A 138 7.67 4.59 -20.13
C ILE A 138 8.90 5.17 -19.43
N THR A 139 9.16 6.47 -19.62
CA THR A 139 10.29 7.16 -18.98
C THR A 139 10.17 7.12 -17.46
N MET A 140 8.96 7.32 -16.92
CA MET A 140 8.73 7.21 -15.48
C MET A 140 9.02 5.81 -14.95
N ILE A 141 8.62 4.75 -15.67
CA ILE A 141 8.95 3.37 -15.30
C ILE A 141 10.47 3.19 -15.24
N VAL A 142 11.19 3.63 -16.28
CA VAL A 142 12.66 3.53 -16.34
C VAL A 142 13.32 4.26 -15.17
N ILE A 143 12.87 5.48 -14.83
CA ILE A 143 13.39 6.24 -13.70
C ILE A 143 13.22 5.46 -12.39
N VAL A 144 12.01 4.95 -12.12
CA VAL A 144 11.74 4.18 -10.89
C VAL A 144 12.55 2.88 -10.87
N THR A 145 12.69 2.20 -12.01
CA THR A 145 13.54 1.01 -12.12
C THR A 145 15.00 1.33 -11.81
N VAL A 146 15.54 2.43 -12.34
CA VAL A 146 16.92 2.85 -12.06
C VAL A 146 17.11 3.13 -10.57
N VAL A 147 16.19 3.86 -9.92
CA VAL A 147 16.24 4.09 -8.47
C VAL A 147 16.23 2.77 -7.70
N ASN A 148 15.38 1.81 -8.09
CA ASN A 148 15.29 0.50 -7.46
C ASN A 148 16.56 -0.36 -7.65
N VAL A 149 17.28 -0.19 -8.76
CA VAL A 149 18.54 -0.91 -9.03
C VAL A 149 19.73 -0.25 -8.33
N ILE A 150 19.72 1.08 -8.13
CA ILE A 150 20.80 1.80 -7.43
C ILE A 150 20.93 1.36 -5.97
N GLY A 151 19.80 1.16 -5.27
CA GLY A 151 19.83 0.63 -3.93
C GLY A 151 18.51 0.75 -3.18
N THR A 152 18.27 -0.22 -2.30
CA THR A 152 17.06 -0.28 -1.47
C THR A 152 16.89 0.93 -0.57
N ARG A 153 17.99 1.56 -0.12
CA ARG A 153 17.95 2.77 0.69
C ARG A 153 17.42 3.98 -0.08
N GLU A 154 17.80 4.14 -1.34
CA GLU A 154 17.32 5.24 -2.17
C GLU A 154 15.83 5.07 -2.52
N SER A 155 15.39 3.84 -2.81
CA SER A 155 13.98 3.53 -2.97
C SER A 155 13.17 3.84 -1.71
N ALA A 156 13.67 3.47 -0.53
CA ALA A 156 13.01 3.76 0.73
C ALA A 156 12.91 5.27 0.98
N ASN A 157 14.00 6.02 0.76
CA ASN A 157 13.99 7.48 0.90
C ASN A 157 12.99 8.13 -0.08
N LEU A 158 12.94 7.71 -1.35
CA LEU A 158 11.97 8.20 -2.33
C LEU A 158 10.53 7.90 -1.91
N GLN A 159 10.27 6.71 -1.38
CA GLN A 159 8.97 6.32 -0.85
C GLN A 159 8.56 7.18 0.36
N ASP A 160 9.47 7.42 1.30
CA ASP A 160 9.22 8.26 2.48
C ASP A 160 8.84 9.69 2.07
N TRP A 161 9.63 10.31 1.16
CA TRP A 161 9.36 11.66 0.67
C TRP A 161 8.03 11.76 -0.08
N THR A 162 7.76 10.83 -1.00
CA THR A 162 6.51 10.84 -1.76
C THR A 162 5.30 10.61 -0.86
N THR A 163 5.42 9.75 0.15
CA THR A 163 4.37 9.53 1.15
C THR A 163 4.12 10.78 1.99
N ALA A 164 5.17 11.45 2.47
CA ALA A 164 5.06 12.69 3.21
C ALA A 164 4.37 13.79 2.39
N ILE A 165 4.74 13.94 1.11
CA ILE A 165 4.09 14.88 0.18
C ILE A 165 2.61 14.54 0.02
N LYS A 166 2.26 13.28 -0.26
CA LYS A 166 0.87 12.84 -0.44
C LYS A 166 0.02 13.10 0.80
N VAL A 167 0.50 12.70 1.98
CA VAL A 167 -0.22 12.91 3.24
C VAL A 167 -0.39 14.41 3.52
N THR A 168 0.65 15.21 3.29
CA THR A 168 0.58 16.67 3.45
C THR A 168 -0.44 17.28 2.50
N ALA A 169 -0.44 16.88 1.22
CA ALA A 169 -1.39 17.35 0.22
C ALA A 169 -2.83 17.03 0.62
N ILE A 170 -3.11 15.81 1.12
CA ILE A 170 -4.43 15.43 1.63
C ILE A 170 -4.83 16.31 2.80
N LEU A 171 -3.96 16.49 3.79
CA LEU A 171 -4.27 17.31 4.98
C LEU A 171 -4.53 18.77 4.62
N VAL A 172 -3.73 19.35 3.72
CA VAL A 172 -3.92 20.72 3.22
C VAL A 172 -5.24 20.83 2.46
N MET A 173 -5.51 19.91 1.55
CA MET A 173 -6.76 19.88 0.78
C MET A 173 -7.98 19.76 1.70
N SER A 174 -7.95 18.85 2.69
CA SER A 174 -9.02 18.70 3.68
C SER A 174 -9.24 19.97 4.49
N LEU A 175 -8.16 20.64 4.93
CA LEU A 175 -8.25 21.89 5.67
C LEU A 175 -8.85 23.02 4.80
N LEU A 176 -8.39 23.15 3.55
CA LEU A 176 -8.91 24.14 2.61
C LEU A 176 -10.41 23.92 2.33
N LEU A 177 -10.83 22.66 2.10
CA LEU A 177 -12.23 22.32 1.92
C LEU A 177 -13.08 22.62 3.16
N PHE A 178 -12.52 22.48 4.37
CA PHE A 178 -13.23 22.80 5.60
C PHE A 178 -13.35 24.32 5.85
N VAL A 179 -12.30 25.09 5.53
CA VAL A 179 -12.25 26.54 5.75
C VAL A 179 -12.99 27.32 4.66
N LEU A 180 -12.83 26.93 3.39
CA LEU A 180 -13.40 27.61 2.23
C LEU A 180 -14.70 26.99 1.74
N GLY A 181 -15.02 25.77 2.18
CA GLY A 181 -16.22 25.07 1.75
C GLY A 181 -17.48 25.73 2.28
N HIS A 182 -18.52 25.78 1.45
CA HIS A 182 -19.85 26.27 1.83
C HIS A 182 -20.64 25.24 2.67
N GLY A 183 -19.95 24.35 3.40
CA GLY A 183 -20.55 23.23 4.13
C GLY A 183 -21.41 22.34 3.24
N PHE A 184 -22.55 21.88 3.78
CA PHE A 184 -23.53 21.08 3.03
C PHE A 184 -24.44 21.91 2.11
N ALA A 185 -24.26 23.23 2.01
CA ALA A 185 -25.19 24.12 1.29
C ALA A 185 -25.28 23.82 -0.22
N THR A 186 -24.21 23.29 -0.81
CA THR A 186 -24.14 22.85 -2.22
C THR A 186 -24.28 21.33 -2.39
N VAL A 187 -24.55 20.59 -1.31
CA VAL A 187 -24.94 19.17 -1.42
C VAL A 187 -26.40 19.17 -1.84
N SER A 188 -26.64 19.36 -3.13
CA SER A 188 -27.96 19.23 -3.74
C SER A 188 -28.62 17.96 -3.19
N SER A 189 -29.80 18.12 -2.62
CA SER A 189 -30.62 17.04 -2.07
C SER A 189 -30.53 15.84 -2.98
N VAL A 190 -30.09 14.72 -2.42
CA VAL A 190 -29.98 13.39 -3.03
C VAL A 190 -31.11 13.18 -4.03
N SER A 191 -30.87 13.50 -5.30
CA SER A 191 -31.79 13.10 -6.34
C SER A 191 -31.68 11.58 -6.41
N PRO A 192 -32.79 10.83 -6.50
CA PRO A 192 -32.73 9.41 -6.80
C PRO A 192 -31.78 9.28 -7.98
N ALA A 193 -30.76 8.43 -7.84
CA ALA A 193 -29.78 8.21 -8.89
C ALA A 193 -30.55 8.14 -10.21
N ASN A 194 -30.21 8.98 -11.19
CA ASN A 194 -30.58 8.68 -12.56
C ASN A 194 -29.84 7.38 -12.84
N VAL A 195 -30.49 6.26 -12.51
CA VAL A 195 -30.00 4.92 -12.80
C VAL A 195 -29.93 4.93 -14.31
N GLY A 196 -28.71 5.07 -14.84
CA GLY A 196 -28.49 5.11 -16.27
C GLY A 196 -28.99 3.81 -16.91
N ALA A 197 -28.80 3.67 -18.22
CA ALA A 197 -29.17 2.44 -18.92
C ALA A 197 -28.49 1.16 -18.38
N ASN A 198 -27.47 1.30 -17.52
CA ASN A 198 -26.82 0.20 -16.83
C ASN A 198 -27.57 -0.17 -15.54
N SER A 199 -27.63 -1.48 -15.26
CA SER A 199 -28.11 -1.95 -13.95
C SER A 199 -27.26 -1.35 -12.83
N ILE A 200 -27.91 -0.90 -11.74
CA ILE A 200 -27.27 -0.44 -10.51
C ILE A 200 -26.20 -1.42 -9.99
N PHE A 201 -26.37 -2.71 -10.26
CA PHE A 201 -25.41 -3.74 -9.89
C PHE A 201 -24.09 -3.62 -10.65
N SER A 202 -24.15 -3.29 -11.94
CA SER A 202 -22.97 -3.08 -12.80
C SER A 202 -22.20 -1.84 -12.34
N ASP A 203 -22.91 -0.74 -12.10
CA ASP A 203 -22.34 0.51 -11.64
C ASP A 203 -21.67 0.39 -10.27
N VAL A 204 -22.35 -0.26 -9.31
CA VAL A 204 -21.76 -0.57 -8.00
C VAL A 204 -20.57 -1.52 -8.12
N GLY A 205 -20.61 -2.50 -9.02
CA GLY A 205 -19.51 -3.43 -9.28
C GLY A 205 -18.25 -2.71 -9.77
N PHE A 206 -18.36 -1.83 -10.76
CA PHE A 206 -17.24 -1.03 -11.26
C PHE A 206 -16.69 -0.07 -10.19
N ALA A 207 -17.57 0.57 -9.43
CA ALA A 207 -17.17 1.43 -8.32
C ALA A 207 -16.39 0.64 -7.25
N MET A 208 -16.83 -0.59 -6.95
CA MET A 208 -16.17 -1.46 -5.99
C MET A 208 -14.75 -1.86 -6.44
N ILE A 209 -14.53 -2.14 -7.73
CA ILE A 209 -13.19 -2.42 -8.26
C ILE A 209 -12.24 -1.25 -7.97
N GLY A 210 -12.70 -0.01 -8.20
CA GLY A 210 -11.92 1.18 -7.90
C GLY A 210 -11.63 1.33 -6.40
N VAL A 211 -12.64 1.12 -5.55
CA VAL A 211 -12.47 1.19 -4.08
C VAL A 211 -11.51 0.13 -3.56
N LEU A 212 -11.61 -1.11 -4.06
CA LEU A 212 -10.70 -2.18 -3.66
C LEU A 212 -9.26 -1.90 -4.11
N TRP A 213 -9.07 -1.26 -5.26
CA TRP A 213 -7.77 -0.77 -5.68
C TRP A 213 -7.24 0.35 -4.77
N ALA A 214 -8.10 1.25 -4.28
CA ALA A 214 -7.69 2.29 -3.35
C ALA A 214 -7.30 1.77 -1.96
N TYR A 215 -7.89 0.67 -1.51
CA TYR A 215 -7.54 0.00 -0.25
C TYR A 215 -6.43 -1.06 -0.39
N GLU A 216 -5.96 -1.31 -1.61
CA GLU A 216 -4.93 -2.30 -1.87
C GLU A 216 -3.60 -1.89 -1.22
N GLY A 217 -2.84 -2.86 -0.73
CA GLY A 217 -1.47 -2.65 -0.27
C GLY A 217 -1.18 -3.10 1.16
N TRP A 218 -2.21 -3.34 1.97
CA TRP A 218 -2.04 -3.83 3.35
C TRP A 218 -1.42 -5.23 3.36
N GLN A 219 -1.65 -6.03 2.32
CA GLN A 219 -1.14 -7.40 2.22
C GLN A 219 0.37 -7.47 1.97
N TYR A 220 1.01 -6.39 1.49
CA TYR A 220 2.46 -6.41 1.23
C TYR A 220 3.30 -6.50 2.51
N VAL A 221 2.74 -6.09 3.66
CA VAL A 221 3.43 -6.25 4.96
C VAL A 221 3.73 -7.72 5.28
N THR A 222 2.93 -8.65 4.75
CA THR A 222 3.08 -10.10 4.99
C THR A 222 4.40 -10.66 4.44
N PHE A 223 4.99 -10.01 3.42
CA PHE A 223 6.30 -10.41 2.90
C PHE A 223 7.43 -10.16 3.91
N SER A 224 7.23 -9.21 4.82
CA SER A 224 8.19 -8.86 5.88
C SER A 224 7.98 -9.69 7.16
N ALA A 225 7.19 -10.77 7.12
CA ALA A 225 6.84 -11.53 8.31
C ALA A 225 8.01 -12.22 9.00
N GLY A 226 9.02 -12.63 8.24
CA GLY A 226 10.24 -13.22 8.79
C GLY A 226 11.11 -12.24 9.60
N GLU A 227 10.98 -10.93 9.35
CA GLU A 227 11.78 -9.87 9.97
C GLU A 227 11.06 -9.20 11.15
N ALA A 228 9.82 -9.58 11.45
CA ALA A 228 9.08 -8.97 12.55
C ALA A 228 9.45 -9.53 13.92
N ILE A 229 9.61 -8.62 14.87
CA ILE A 229 9.71 -8.93 16.29
C ILE A 229 8.33 -9.35 16.79
N ASN A 230 8.21 -10.48 17.50
CA ASN A 230 6.95 -10.99 18.06
C ASN A 230 5.81 -11.03 17.03
N ALA A 231 6.07 -11.59 15.86
CA ALA A 231 5.15 -11.61 14.72
C ALA A 231 3.73 -12.06 15.09
N GLN A 232 3.59 -13.06 15.98
CA GLN A 232 2.32 -13.61 16.46
C GLN A 232 1.39 -12.55 17.07
N ARG A 233 1.96 -11.53 17.71
CA ARG A 233 1.19 -10.44 18.33
C ARG A 233 1.19 -9.18 17.49
N ASN A 234 2.31 -8.89 16.83
CA ASN A 234 2.48 -7.62 16.15
C ASN A 234 1.79 -7.58 14.78
N PHE A 235 1.72 -8.68 14.03
CA PHE A 235 1.04 -8.70 12.72
C PHE A 235 -0.46 -8.48 12.77
N PRO A 236 -1.23 -9.22 13.59
CA PRO A 236 -2.67 -9.00 13.68
C PRO A 236 -2.98 -7.58 14.13
N ARG A 237 -2.19 -7.05 15.06
CA ARG A 237 -2.34 -5.67 15.56
C ARG A 237 -1.97 -4.63 14.51
N SER A 238 -0.88 -4.82 13.77
CA SER A 238 -0.47 -3.86 12.74
C SER A 238 -1.47 -3.81 11.59
N LEU A 239 -2.00 -4.96 11.16
CA LEU A 239 -3.01 -5.04 10.10
C LEU A 239 -4.34 -4.46 10.55
N LEU A 240 -4.80 -4.74 11.78
CA LEU A 240 -5.99 -4.11 12.34
C LEU A 240 -5.83 -2.60 12.46
N ILE A 241 -4.77 -2.12 13.10
CA ILE A 241 -4.54 -0.70 13.35
C ILE A 241 -4.27 0.05 12.04
N GLY A 242 -3.40 -0.48 11.18
CA GLY A 242 -3.05 0.13 9.90
C GLY A 242 -4.24 0.22 8.95
N SER A 243 -5.09 -0.81 8.89
CA SER A 243 -6.30 -0.80 8.05
C SER A 243 -7.42 0.05 8.65
N ALA A 244 -7.58 0.04 9.99
CA ALA A 244 -8.59 0.88 10.65
C ALA A 244 -8.21 2.37 10.69
N LEU A 245 -6.93 2.73 10.69
CA LEU A 245 -6.50 4.13 10.62
C LEU A 245 -6.79 4.77 9.25
N GLN A 246 -6.98 3.96 8.19
CA GLN A 246 -7.40 4.48 6.88
C GLN A 246 -8.83 5.00 6.88
N SER A 247 -9.69 4.53 7.79
CA SER A 247 -11.07 4.99 7.93
C SER A 247 -11.23 6.11 8.97
N SER A 248 -10.16 6.65 9.56
CA SER A 248 -10.25 7.70 10.59
C SER A 248 -8.97 8.57 10.69
N PRO A 249 -8.97 9.82 10.17
CA PRO A 249 -7.79 10.70 10.09
C PRO A 249 -7.17 11.16 11.43
N ASP A 250 -7.90 11.09 12.54
CA ASP A 250 -7.57 11.87 13.76
C ASP A 250 -6.46 11.30 14.64
N ARG A 251 -5.88 10.14 14.31
CA ARG A 251 -4.94 9.44 15.22
C ARG A 251 -3.44 9.56 14.86
N CYS A 252 -3.10 10.13 13.71
CA CYS A 252 -1.70 10.20 13.24
C CYS A 252 -0.78 11.13 14.04
N ARG A 253 -1.30 12.20 14.68
CA ARG A 253 -0.44 13.22 15.33
C ARG A 253 0.20 12.76 16.64
N CYS A 254 -0.45 11.88 17.41
CA CYS A 254 0.11 11.44 18.69
C CYS A 254 1.29 10.46 18.53
N PHE A 255 1.39 9.75 17.41
CA PHE A 255 2.33 8.64 17.27
C PHE A 255 3.74 9.05 16.84
N CYS A 256 3.85 10.13 16.04
CA CYS A 256 5.12 10.66 15.55
C CYS A 256 5.99 11.22 16.70
N ARG A 257 5.37 11.70 17.79
CA ARG A 257 6.07 12.25 18.96
C ARG A 257 6.78 11.19 19.81
N ASP A 258 6.30 9.95 19.78
CA ASP A 258 6.86 8.84 20.54
C ASP A 258 8.02 8.11 19.84
N ASP A 259 8.25 8.38 18.56
CA ASP A 259 9.31 7.75 17.76
C ASP A 259 10.69 8.40 17.99
N CYS A 260 10.73 9.72 18.18
CA CYS A 260 11.96 10.43 18.55
C CYS A 260 12.54 10.02 19.92
N ARG A 261 11.72 9.48 20.84
CA ARG A 261 12.18 9.09 22.18
C ARG A 261 12.65 7.65 22.31
N ARG A 262 12.40 6.79 21.31
CA ARG A 262 12.59 5.34 21.45
C ARG A 262 13.68 4.72 20.58
N ARG A 263 14.56 5.50 19.94
CA ARG A 263 15.76 4.92 19.31
C ARG A 263 16.66 4.32 20.41
N PRO A 264 16.84 2.99 20.46
CA PRO A 264 17.88 2.39 21.28
C PRO A 264 19.23 2.80 20.68
N GLY A 265 20.23 3.00 21.53
CA GLY A 265 21.53 3.56 21.18
C GLY A 265 22.19 2.91 19.97
N ARG A 266 22.93 3.74 19.23
CA ARG A 266 23.90 3.35 18.20
C ARG A 266 24.59 2.04 18.59
N VAL A 267 24.41 1.01 17.79
CA VAL A 267 25.34 -0.12 17.74
C VAL A 267 26.72 0.49 17.47
N LYS A 268 27.62 0.43 18.46
CA LYS A 268 29.02 0.78 18.28
C LYS A 268 29.55 -0.10 17.14
N ALA A 269 30.04 0.53 16.08
CA ALA A 269 30.83 -0.14 15.07
C ALA A 269 31.98 -0.86 15.80
N GLY A 270 31.97 -2.19 15.76
CA GLY A 270 33.10 -3.00 16.15
C GLY A 270 34.28 -2.61 15.27
N SER A 271 35.34 -2.14 15.91
CA SER A 271 36.63 -1.84 15.29
C SER A 271 37.11 -3.06 14.52
N ALA A 272 37.15 -2.96 13.19
CA ALA A 272 37.91 -3.86 12.33
C ALA A 272 39.40 -3.58 12.56
N ARG A 273 39.97 -4.17 13.61
CA ARG A 273 41.40 -4.40 13.79
C ARG A 273 41.49 -5.68 14.60
N ASP A 274 41.81 -6.76 13.90
CA ASP A 274 42.51 -7.97 14.35
C ASP A 274 42.32 -9.00 13.23
N LEU A 275 42.99 -8.68 12.12
CA LEU A 275 43.30 -9.60 11.03
C LEU A 275 44.83 -9.64 11.04
N ASP A 276 45.39 -10.26 12.08
CA ASP A 276 46.79 -10.67 12.09
C ASP A 276 46.87 -12.15 11.72
N LEU A 277 47.59 -12.33 10.62
CA LEU A 277 48.28 -13.52 10.17
C LEU A 277 48.90 -14.30 11.33
N ASP A 278 48.69 -15.62 11.36
CA ASP A 278 49.75 -16.64 11.36
C ASP A 278 49.19 -18.03 11.75
N PHE A 279 49.35 -18.97 10.79
CA PHE A 279 49.23 -20.45 10.86
C PHE A 279 47.91 -21.10 11.32
#